data_AF-A0AAW4JCQ9-F1
#
_entry.id   AF-A0AAW4JCQ9-F1
#
_cell.length_a   1.000
_cell.length_b   1.000
_cell.length_c   1.000
_cell.angle_alpha   90.00
_cell.angle_beta   90.00
_cell.angle_gamma   90.00
#
_symmetry.space_group_name_H-M   'P 1'
#
loop_
_entity.id
_entity.type
_entity.pdbx_description
1 polymer ?
#
loop_
_entity_poly.entity_id
_entity_poly.type
_entity_poly.pdbx_seq_one_letter_code
_entity_poly.pdbx_strand_id
1 'polypeptide(L)'
;MSHDEAAEALPGFAASVSVAHRDFDQPKKAEFRNACVPAHATAVTAYFGSSEGLFCVVVDARYGPQVTLDGIRLVGRVPSRLEEQFLGYVLARGIAPQYAPEGDPGSDDLGIVMRVQRAGDVVLSRPVFAVVRERANTLWDCVPYDESGVH
;
A
#
# COMPACT_ATOMS: atom_id res chain seq x y z
N MET A 1 10.40 4.60 -11.85
CA MET A 1 9.11 4.35 -12.55
C MET A 1 8.26 5.61 -12.49
N SER A 2 7.77 6.08 -13.63
CA SER A 2 6.90 7.25 -13.77
C SER A 2 5.42 6.87 -13.66
N HIS A 3 4.53 7.88 -13.63
CA HIS A 3 3.09 7.66 -13.67
C HIS A 3 2.64 6.91 -14.94
N ASP A 4 3.18 7.28 -16.11
CA ASP A 4 2.74 6.72 -17.38
C ASP A 4 3.14 5.23 -17.46
N GLU A 5 4.35 4.90 -17.01
CA GLU A 5 4.82 3.52 -16.90
C GLU A 5 3.97 2.70 -15.90
N ALA A 6 3.52 3.31 -14.80
CA ALA A 6 2.63 2.65 -13.85
C ALA A 6 1.24 2.39 -14.43
N ALA A 7 0.71 3.30 -15.25
CA ALA A 7 -0.55 3.11 -15.95
C ALA A 7 -0.46 2.00 -17.00
N GLU A 8 0.66 1.92 -17.73
CA GLU A 8 0.94 0.82 -18.66
C GLU A 8 1.03 -0.55 -17.96
N ALA A 9 1.56 -0.58 -16.73
CA ALA A 9 1.67 -1.79 -15.92
C ALA A 9 0.32 -2.30 -15.34
N LEU A 10 -0.75 -1.49 -15.40
CA LEU A 10 -2.08 -1.83 -14.91
C LEU A 10 -3.13 -1.83 -16.04
N PRO A 11 -3.02 -2.75 -17.03
CA PRO A 11 -3.97 -2.82 -18.12
C PRO A 11 -5.39 -3.12 -17.60
N GLY A 12 -6.38 -2.38 -18.11
CA GLY A 12 -7.78 -2.50 -17.68
C GLY A 12 -8.16 -1.62 -16.48
N PHE A 13 -7.23 -0.78 -15.99
CA PHE A 13 -7.51 0.26 -15.01
C PHE A 13 -7.55 1.65 -15.66
N ALA A 14 -8.48 2.48 -15.21
CA ALA A 14 -8.51 3.91 -15.54
C ALA A 14 -7.72 4.69 -14.48
N ALA A 15 -6.79 5.55 -14.91
CA ALA A 15 -5.93 6.33 -14.03
C ALA A 15 -6.37 7.80 -13.95
N SER A 16 -6.28 8.40 -12.76
CA SER A 16 -6.36 9.85 -12.57
C SER A 16 -5.24 10.36 -11.67
N VAL A 17 -4.58 11.46 -12.06
CA VAL A 17 -3.45 12.04 -11.31
C VAL A 17 -3.86 13.33 -10.61
N SER A 18 -3.41 13.47 -9.37
CA SER A 18 -3.57 14.65 -8.52
C SER A 18 -2.30 14.87 -7.69
N VAL A 19 -2.25 15.92 -6.88
CA VAL A 19 -1.16 16.15 -5.92
C VAL A 19 -1.64 15.68 -4.55
N ALA A 20 -0.82 14.91 -3.83
CA ALA A 20 -1.12 14.47 -2.48
C ALA A 20 -1.19 15.67 -1.52
N HIS A 21 -2.14 15.65 -0.59
CA HIS A 21 -2.34 16.76 0.34
C HIS A 21 -1.38 16.66 1.53
N ARG A 22 -0.88 17.81 2.02
CA ARG A 22 -0.13 17.95 3.29
C ARG A 22 1.19 17.18 3.43
N ASP A 23 1.91 16.92 2.35
CA ASP A 23 3.29 16.42 2.44
C ASP A 23 4.33 17.51 2.11
N PHE A 24 5.45 17.50 2.84
CA PHE A 24 6.56 18.47 2.67
C PHE A 24 7.11 18.52 1.23
N ASP A 25 7.03 17.39 0.52
CA ASP A 25 7.56 17.21 -0.83
C ASP A 25 6.46 17.21 -1.92
N GLN A 26 5.19 17.39 -1.54
CA GLN A 26 4.02 17.40 -2.45
C GLN A 26 4.06 16.28 -3.52
N PRO A 27 4.14 15.00 -3.10
CA PRO A 27 4.25 13.91 -4.05
C PRO A 27 3.01 13.87 -4.95
N LYS A 28 3.21 13.46 -6.21
CA LYS A 28 2.09 13.24 -7.12
C LYS A 28 1.37 11.95 -6.71
N LYS A 29 0.05 11.97 -6.72
CA LYS A 29 -0.82 10.85 -6.40
C LYS A 29 -1.54 10.40 -7.67
N ALA A 30 -1.42 9.13 -8.04
CA ALA A 30 -2.22 8.53 -9.09
C ALA A 30 -3.20 7.52 -8.48
N GLU A 31 -4.45 7.60 -8.89
CA GLU A 31 -5.51 6.69 -8.48
C GLU A 31 -5.93 5.85 -9.69
N PHE A 32 -5.87 4.53 -9.53
CA PHE A 32 -6.24 3.56 -10.53
C PHE A 32 -7.54 2.88 -10.13
N ARG A 33 -8.52 2.92 -11.03
CA ARG A 33 -9.84 2.33 -10.85
C ARG A 33 -10.00 1.15 -11.79
N ASN A 34 -10.51 0.04 -11.28
CA ASN A 34 -10.81 -1.11 -12.12
C ASN A 34 -12.10 -0.85 -12.92
N ALA A 35 -12.12 -1.13 -14.22
CA ALA A 35 -13.30 -0.90 -15.06
C ALA A 35 -14.55 -1.67 -14.59
N CYS A 36 -14.37 -2.76 -13.83
CA CYS A 36 -15.43 -3.61 -13.31
C CYS A 36 -15.93 -3.20 -11.91
N VAL A 37 -15.36 -2.15 -11.29
CA VAL A 37 -15.79 -1.65 -9.96
C VAL A 37 -16.52 -0.29 -10.09
N PRO A 38 -17.25 0.17 -9.07
CA PRO A 38 -17.92 1.46 -9.12
C PRO A 38 -16.95 2.60 -9.49
N ALA A 39 -17.40 3.56 -10.29
CA ALA A 39 -16.55 4.62 -10.84
C ALA A 39 -15.86 5.52 -9.78
N HIS A 40 -16.33 5.48 -8.53
CA HIS A 40 -15.76 6.21 -7.40
C HIS A 40 -14.78 5.37 -6.55
N ALA A 41 -14.66 4.06 -6.84
CA ALA A 41 -13.82 3.16 -6.08
C ALA A 41 -12.40 3.12 -6.66
N THR A 42 -11.46 3.66 -5.92
CA THR A 42 -10.03 3.52 -6.21
C THR A 42 -9.56 2.14 -5.77
N ALA A 43 -8.93 1.41 -6.68
CA ALA A 43 -8.45 0.06 -6.45
C ALA A 43 -6.97 0.06 -6.05
N VAL A 44 -6.18 0.95 -6.66
CA VAL A 44 -4.77 1.15 -6.32
C VAL A 44 -4.48 2.64 -6.27
N THR A 45 -3.75 3.08 -5.27
CA THR A 45 -3.21 4.44 -5.19
C THR A 45 -1.70 4.37 -5.23
N ALA A 46 -1.06 5.14 -6.11
CA ALA A 46 0.38 5.21 -6.24
C ALA A 46 0.86 6.64 -5.97
N TYR A 47 1.99 6.76 -5.30
CA TYR A 47 2.62 8.03 -4.97
C TYR A 47 4.00 8.13 -5.59
N PHE A 48 4.28 9.29 -6.18
CA PHE A 48 5.48 9.57 -6.93
C PHE A 48 6.19 10.79 -6.36
N GLY A 49 7.45 10.60 -5.98
CA GLY A 49 8.35 11.65 -5.52
C GLY A 49 9.03 12.30 -6.71
N SER A 50 9.49 13.52 -6.51
CA SER A 50 10.13 14.29 -7.58
C SER A 50 11.48 13.71 -8.00
N SER A 51 12.21 13.07 -7.09
CA SER A 51 13.52 12.46 -7.34
C SER A 51 13.46 10.94 -7.49
N GLU A 52 12.60 10.27 -6.72
CA GLU A 52 12.54 8.80 -6.66
C GLU A 52 11.63 8.18 -7.73
N GLY A 53 10.67 8.95 -8.26
CA GLY A 53 9.54 8.41 -9.01
C GLY A 53 8.60 7.64 -8.07
N LEU A 54 8.03 6.53 -8.53
CA LEU A 54 7.16 5.68 -7.71
C LEU A 54 7.85 5.24 -6.41
N PHE A 55 7.30 5.61 -5.26
CA PHE A 55 7.86 5.25 -3.96
C PHE A 55 6.85 4.58 -3.01
N CYS A 56 5.56 4.71 -3.25
CA CYS A 56 4.53 4.09 -2.41
C CYS A 56 3.34 3.65 -3.26
N VAL A 57 2.82 2.46 -2.98
CA VAL A 57 1.65 1.86 -3.60
C VAL A 57 0.74 1.32 -2.51
N VAL A 58 -0.52 1.70 -2.57
CA VAL A 58 -1.57 1.31 -1.64
C VAL A 58 -2.60 0.51 -2.42
N VAL A 59 -2.96 -0.67 -1.90
CA VAL A 59 -3.98 -1.52 -2.54
C VAL A 59 -5.24 -1.52 -1.70
N ASP A 60 -6.37 -1.14 -2.30
CA ASP A 60 -7.67 -1.14 -1.61
C ASP A 60 -8.10 -2.56 -1.23
N ALA A 61 -8.61 -2.75 -0.01
CA ALA A 61 -8.92 -4.06 0.53
C ALA A 61 -10.09 -4.78 -0.18
N ARG A 62 -10.96 -4.05 -0.89
CA ARG A 62 -12.18 -4.57 -1.53
C ARG A 62 -12.09 -4.59 -3.05
N TYR A 63 -11.54 -3.54 -3.62
CA TYR A 63 -11.55 -3.26 -5.04
C TYR A 63 -10.16 -3.42 -5.66
N GLY A 64 -9.12 -3.47 -4.83
CA GLY A 64 -7.75 -3.70 -5.26
C GLY A 64 -7.53 -5.09 -5.83
N PRO A 65 -6.54 -5.26 -6.71
CA PRO A 65 -6.12 -6.58 -7.18
C PRO A 65 -5.63 -7.42 -6.00
N GLN A 66 -5.84 -8.74 -6.05
CA GLN A 66 -5.22 -9.62 -5.07
C GLN A 66 -3.70 -9.65 -5.30
N VAL A 67 -2.94 -9.41 -4.23
CA VAL A 67 -1.47 -9.50 -4.23
C VAL A 67 -1.04 -10.69 -3.39
N THR A 68 -0.09 -11.46 -3.91
CA THR A 68 0.42 -12.67 -3.24
C THR A 68 1.91 -12.54 -2.94
N LEU A 69 2.32 -12.88 -1.72
CA LEU A 69 3.71 -13.04 -1.30
C LEU A 69 3.97 -14.52 -1.04
N ASP A 70 4.69 -15.20 -1.94
CA ASP A 70 4.95 -16.65 -1.88
C ASP A 70 3.69 -17.49 -1.53
N GLY A 71 2.56 -17.16 -2.17
CA GLY A 71 1.28 -17.82 -1.95
C GLY A 71 0.43 -17.26 -0.79
N ILE A 72 0.96 -16.35 0.03
CA ILE A 72 0.20 -15.63 1.04
C ILE A 72 -0.58 -14.50 0.36
N ARG A 73 -1.92 -14.62 0.32
CA ARG A 73 -2.80 -13.54 -0.15
C ARG A 73 -2.83 -12.40 0.84
N LEU A 74 -2.53 -11.17 0.41
CA LEU A 74 -2.36 -10.00 1.27
C LEU A 74 -3.59 -9.08 1.31
N VAL A 75 -4.44 -9.10 0.29
CA VAL A 75 -5.55 -8.15 0.12
C VAL A 75 -6.86 -8.79 0.57
N GLY A 76 -7.66 -8.06 1.34
CA GLY A 76 -9.02 -8.46 1.70
C GLY A 76 -9.09 -9.60 2.72
N ARG A 77 -8.04 -9.82 3.53
CA ARG A 77 -7.98 -10.88 4.54
C ARG A 77 -8.39 -10.37 5.92
N VAL A 78 -8.74 -11.31 6.80
CA VAL A 78 -8.88 -11.00 8.24
C VAL A 78 -7.50 -10.61 8.79
N PRO A 79 -7.33 -9.41 9.40
CA PRO A 79 -6.02 -8.90 9.82
C PRO A 79 -5.23 -9.86 10.70
N SER A 80 -5.84 -10.38 11.77
CA SER A 80 -5.15 -11.30 12.70
C SER A 80 -4.65 -12.60 12.04
N ARG A 81 -5.38 -13.11 11.04
CA ARG A 81 -4.97 -14.30 10.28
C ARG A 81 -3.83 -13.99 9.30
N LEU A 82 -3.85 -12.81 8.70
CA LEU A 82 -2.77 -12.38 7.82
C LEU A 82 -1.50 -12.08 8.61
N GLU A 83 -1.63 -11.39 9.76
CA GLU A 83 -0.52 -11.10 10.65
C GLU A 83 0.21 -12.36 11.09
N GLU A 84 -0.51 -13.38 11.59
CA GLU A 84 0.09 -14.67 11.96
C GLU A 84 0.90 -15.29 10.79
N GLN A 85 0.34 -15.28 9.58
CA GLN A 85 1.01 -15.81 8.39
C GLN A 85 2.23 -14.98 7.97
N PHE A 86 2.11 -13.66 8.01
CA PHE A 86 3.16 -12.73 7.61
C PHE A 86 4.32 -12.73 8.60
N LEU A 87 4.04 -12.69 9.90
CA LEU A 87 5.06 -12.77 10.94
C LEU A 87 5.80 -14.11 10.90
N GLY A 88 5.09 -15.22 10.70
CA GLY A 88 5.71 -16.53 10.46
C GLY A 88 6.62 -16.52 9.22
N TYR A 89 6.18 -15.87 8.15
CA TYR A 89 6.94 -15.75 6.90
C TYR A 89 8.26 -14.98 7.07
N VAL A 90 8.23 -13.83 7.76
CA VAL A 90 9.43 -13.00 7.97
C VAL A 90 10.39 -13.65 8.97
N LEU A 91 9.87 -14.22 10.06
CA LEU A 91 10.68 -14.92 11.06
C LEU A 91 11.41 -16.13 10.47
N ALA A 92 10.74 -16.92 9.63
CA ALA A 92 11.35 -18.05 8.95
C ALA A 92 12.52 -17.64 8.02
N ARG A 93 12.61 -16.37 7.64
CA ARG A 93 13.68 -15.78 6.82
C ARG A 93 14.73 -15.03 7.65
N GLY A 94 14.63 -15.06 8.97
CA GLY A 94 15.54 -14.35 9.86
C GLY A 94 15.35 -12.84 9.89
N ILE A 95 14.23 -12.34 9.35
CA ILE A 95 13.88 -10.91 9.37
C ILE A 95 13.16 -10.63 10.70
N ALA A 96 13.59 -9.57 11.39
CA ALA A 96 12.98 -9.16 12.65
C ALA A 96 11.56 -8.63 12.41
N PRO A 97 10.56 -9.04 13.21
CA PRO A 97 9.23 -8.44 13.17
C PRO A 97 9.27 -6.94 13.44
N GLN A 98 8.54 -6.18 12.64
CA GLN A 98 8.39 -4.73 12.80
C GLN A 98 6.90 -4.38 12.83
N TYR A 99 6.58 -3.31 13.56
CA TYR A 99 5.24 -2.75 13.61
C TYR A 99 5.33 -1.25 13.38
N ALA A 100 4.41 -0.73 12.57
CA ALA A 100 4.16 0.69 12.50
C ALA A 100 3.60 1.20 13.85
N PRO A 101 3.71 2.51 14.14
CA PRO A 101 3.16 3.11 15.37
C PRO A 101 1.67 2.81 15.62
N GLU A 102 0.90 2.56 14.55
CA GLU A 102 -0.53 2.20 14.63
C GLU A 102 -0.79 0.72 14.93
N GLY A 103 0.27 -0.10 15.03
CA GLY A 103 0.18 -1.54 15.27
C GLY A 103 0.08 -2.39 14.00
N ASP A 104 0.21 -1.78 12.81
CA ASP A 104 0.24 -2.51 11.54
C ASP A 104 1.58 -3.27 11.40
N PRO A 105 1.57 -4.61 11.17
CA PRO A 105 2.81 -5.36 11.00
C PRO A 105 3.47 -5.04 9.65
N GLY A 106 4.79 -5.00 9.61
CA GLY A 106 5.55 -4.64 8.41
C GLY A 106 6.94 -5.24 8.37
N SER A 107 7.64 -4.95 7.27
CA SER A 107 9.04 -5.28 7.05
C SER A 107 9.63 -4.28 6.07
N ASP A 108 10.57 -3.46 6.55
CA ASP A 108 11.37 -2.56 5.71
C ASP A 108 12.15 -3.35 4.65
N ASP A 109 12.70 -4.52 5.01
CA ASP A 109 13.43 -5.41 4.09
C ASP A 109 12.59 -5.91 2.91
N LEU A 110 11.29 -6.12 3.13
CA LEU A 110 10.36 -6.54 2.08
C LEU A 110 9.67 -5.35 1.40
N GLY A 111 9.81 -4.14 1.94
CA GLY A 111 9.13 -2.96 1.41
C GLY A 111 7.63 -2.95 1.69
N ILE A 112 7.17 -3.52 2.81
CA ILE A 112 5.76 -3.85 3.04
C ILE A 112 5.27 -3.40 4.43
N VAL A 113 4.09 -2.75 4.50
CA VAL A 113 3.30 -2.56 5.73
C VAL A 113 1.87 -3.09 5.50
N MET A 114 1.40 -3.96 6.39
CA MET A 114 0.06 -4.55 6.35
C MET A 114 -0.94 -3.68 7.12
N ARG A 115 -1.54 -2.73 6.40
CA ARG A 115 -2.59 -1.89 6.97
C ARG A 115 -3.95 -2.57 6.93
N VAL A 116 -4.92 -1.93 7.57
CA VAL A 116 -6.32 -2.37 7.59
C VAL A 116 -7.26 -1.30 7.02
N GLN A 117 -8.43 -1.73 6.56
CA GLN A 117 -9.50 -0.87 6.06
C GLN A 117 -10.85 -1.45 6.44
N ARG A 118 -11.73 -0.61 6.96
CA ARG A 118 -13.13 -0.94 7.18
C ARG A 118 -13.89 -1.05 5.86
N ALA A 119 -14.54 -2.17 5.68
CA ALA A 119 -15.38 -2.53 4.55
C ALA A 119 -16.80 -2.81 5.05
N GLY A 120 -17.53 -1.75 5.39
CA GLY A 120 -18.81 -1.86 6.09
C GLY A 120 -18.61 -2.31 7.53
N ASP A 121 -19.17 -3.47 7.89
CA ASP A 121 -19.10 -4.00 9.26
C ASP A 121 -17.84 -4.84 9.54
N VAL A 122 -17.03 -5.11 8.51
CA VAL A 122 -15.80 -5.90 8.65
C VAL A 122 -14.56 -5.02 8.47
N VAL A 123 -13.44 -5.46 9.02
CA VAL A 123 -12.12 -4.87 8.80
C VAL A 123 -11.28 -5.87 8.00
N LEU A 124 -10.67 -5.40 6.92
CA LEU A 124 -9.92 -6.20 5.97
C LEU A 124 -8.50 -5.66 5.80
N SER A 125 -7.55 -6.54 5.47
CA SER A 125 -6.18 -6.15 5.17
C SER A 125 -6.07 -5.41 3.83
N ARG A 126 -5.22 -4.38 3.82
CA ARG A 126 -4.79 -3.62 2.64
C ARG A 126 -3.28 -3.41 2.68
N PRO A 127 -2.51 -4.06 1.80
CA PRO A 127 -1.08 -3.89 1.81
C PRO A 127 -0.68 -2.52 1.27
N VAL A 128 0.33 -1.94 1.93
CA VAL A 128 1.08 -0.78 1.45
C VAL A 128 2.48 -1.27 1.11
N PHE A 129 2.91 -0.99 -0.11
CA PHE A 129 4.28 -1.23 -0.58
C PHE A 129 4.99 0.10 -0.68
N ALA A 130 6.17 0.24 -0.11
CA ALA A 130 6.93 1.47 -0.25
C ALA A 130 8.44 1.22 -0.20
N VAL A 131 9.20 2.27 -0.47
CA VAL A 131 10.65 2.30 -0.27
C VAL A 131 10.97 3.30 0.83
N VAL A 132 12.00 3.00 1.63
CA VAL A 132 12.50 3.94 2.63
C VAL A 132 13.18 5.09 1.88
N ARG A 133 12.57 6.28 1.95
CA ARG A 133 13.02 7.50 1.26
C ARG A 133 14.17 8.17 2.01
N GLU A 134 14.85 9.09 1.33
CA GLU A 134 15.83 9.96 1.98
C GLU A 134 15.16 10.69 3.15
N ARG A 135 15.76 10.60 4.36
CA ARG A 135 15.30 11.20 5.62
C ARG A 135 14.13 10.49 6.34
N ALA A 136 13.71 9.32 5.87
CA ALA A 136 12.82 8.43 6.62
C ALA A 136 13.63 7.50 7.53
N ASN A 137 13.12 7.20 8.73
CA ASN A 137 13.76 6.20 9.61
C ASN A 137 13.26 4.79 9.31
N THR A 138 12.00 4.66 8.89
CA THR A 138 11.32 3.40 8.56
C THR A 138 10.46 3.56 7.31
N LEU A 139 9.96 2.45 6.76
CA LEU A 139 9.02 2.47 5.65
C LEU A 139 7.72 3.20 6.00
N TRP A 140 7.30 3.12 7.26
CA TRP A 140 6.13 3.84 7.76
C TRP A 140 6.25 5.36 7.57
N ASP A 141 7.42 5.92 7.82
CA ASP A 141 7.66 7.37 7.67
C ASP A 141 7.54 7.85 6.22
N CYS A 142 7.50 6.91 5.25
CA CYS A 142 7.34 7.19 3.84
C CYS A 142 5.88 7.09 3.38
N VAL A 143 4.97 6.59 4.21
CA VAL A 143 3.56 6.44 3.84
C VAL A 143 2.90 7.83 3.89
N PRO A 144 2.34 8.33 2.77
CA PRO A 144 1.75 9.67 2.71
C PRO A 144 0.64 9.89 3.73
N TYR A 145 0.53 11.11 4.24
CA TYR A 145 -0.43 11.45 5.30
C TYR A 145 -1.90 11.20 4.91
N ASP A 146 -2.25 11.35 3.63
CA ASP A 146 -3.58 11.04 3.12
C ASP A 146 -4.02 9.59 3.41
N GLU A 147 -3.07 8.69 3.65
CA GLU A 147 -3.35 7.31 4.07
C GLU A 147 -3.54 7.17 5.58
N SER A 148 -2.99 8.05 6.42
CA SER A 148 -3.02 7.94 7.88
C SER A 148 -4.42 8.02 8.50
N GLY A 149 -5.42 8.57 7.79
CA GLY A 149 -6.79 8.75 8.29
C GLY A 149 -7.82 7.71 7.82
N VAL A 150 -7.41 6.70 7.05
CA VAL A 150 -8.33 5.72 6.44
C VAL A 150 -8.43 4.48 7.32
N HIS A 151 -9.37 4.48 8.28
CA HIS A 151 -9.72 3.32 9.10
C HIS A 151 -11.14 2.82 8.83
#